data_AF-A0A509L7X1-F1
#
_entry.id   AF-A0A509L7X1-F1
#
_cell.length_a   1.000
_cell.length_b   1.000
_cell.length_c   1.000
_cell.angle_alpha   90.00
_cell.angle_beta   90.00
_cell.angle_gamma   90.00
#
_symmetry.space_group_name_H-M   'P 1'
#
loop_
_entity.id
_entity.type
_entity.pdbx_description
1 polymer ?
#
loop_
_entity_poly.entity_id
_entity_poly.type
_entity_poly.pdbx_seq_one_letter_code
_entity_poly.pdbx_strand_id
1 'polypeptide(L)'
;MEKTVYNFAKERLETIEINYTRDNTTWFDYSEKNTNINMLTDVEHGLLITEHNFGYPVLIYDVSRKDIGNDTDKAWKLKESYM
;
A
#
# COMPACT_ATOMS: atom_id res chain seq x y z
N MET A 1 -3.40 6.94 13.46
CA MET A 1 -3.54 8.23 12.74
C MET A 1 -4.56 8.05 11.62
N GLU A 2 -5.32 9.09 11.28
CA GLU A 2 -6.26 9.01 10.15
C GLU A 2 -5.56 9.25 8.81
N LYS A 3 -5.98 8.50 7.78
CA LYS A 3 -5.46 8.65 6.42
C LYS A 3 -6.58 8.44 5.41
N THR A 4 -6.68 9.34 4.44
CA THR A 4 -7.53 9.14 3.27
C THR A 4 -6.83 8.21 2.29
N VAL A 5 -7.51 7.13 1.91
CA VAL A 5 -7.02 6.09 1.02
C VAL A 5 -8.02 5.87 -0.10
N TYR A 6 -7.54 5.46 -1.26
CA TYR A 6 -8.41 4.96 -2.33
C TYR A 6 -8.68 3.48 -2.09
N ASN A 7 -9.95 3.15 -1.81
CA ASN A 7 -10.40 1.79 -1.65
C ASN A 7 -10.80 1.22 -3.00
N PHE A 8 -10.00 0.30 -3.53
CA PHE A 8 -10.27 -0.30 -4.84
C PHE A 8 -11.58 -1.08 -4.87
N ALA A 9 -11.88 -1.87 -3.83
CA ALA A 9 -13.11 -2.69 -3.83
C ALA A 9 -14.40 -1.85 -3.73
N LYS A 10 -14.33 -0.63 -3.19
CA LYS A 10 -15.48 0.29 -3.10
C LYS A 10 -15.45 1.40 -4.16
N GLU A 11 -14.41 1.44 -4.98
CA GLU A 11 -14.16 2.46 -6.01
C GLU A 11 -14.28 3.91 -5.51
N ARG A 12 -13.89 4.16 -4.25
CA ARG A 12 -14.03 5.49 -3.62
C ARG A 12 -12.92 5.78 -2.62
N LEU A 13 -12.75 7.07 -2.31
CA LEU A 13 -11.92 7.49 -1.19
C LEU A 13 -12.64 7.21 0.13
N GLU A 14 -11.89 6.74 1.11
CA GLU A 14 -12.36 6.63 2.49
C GLU A 14 -11.25 6.99 3.47
N THR A 15 -11.64 7.44 4.67
CA THR A 15 -10.70 7.70 5.76
C THR A 15 -10.66 6.48 6.66
N ILE A 16 -9.46 5.93 6.84
CA ILE A 16 -9.21 4.81 7.74
C ILE A 16 -8.23 5.22 8.84
N GLU A 17 -8.31 4.55 9.98
CA GLU A 17 -7.30 4.65 11.02
C GLU A 17 -6.15 3.68 10.73
N ILE A 18 -4.92 4.21 10.69
CA ILE A 18 -3.70 3.43 10.47
C ILE A 18 -2.73 3.69 11.60
N ASN A 19 -2.16 2.62 12.15
CA ASN A 19 -1.02 2.68 13.03
C ASN A 19 0.19 2.09 12.32
N TYR A 20 1.17 2.93 11.97
CA TYR A 20 2.41 2.47 11.34
C TYR A 20 3.38 1.99 12.41
N THR A 21 3.83 0.75 12.29
CA THR A 21 4.78 0.10 13.20
C THR A 21 5.88 -0.57 12.38
N ARG A 22 7.01 -0.89 13.01
CA ARG A 22 8.07 -1.65 12.33
C ARG A 22 7.63 -3.06 11.91
N ASP A 23 6.63 -3.61 12.59
CA ASP A 23 6.18 -4.97 12.35
C ASP A 23 5.19 -5.05 11.18
N ASN A 24 4.34 -4.04 11.00
CA ASN A 24 3.31 -3.99 9.95
C ASN A 24 3.67 -3.12 8.73
N THR A 25 4.75 -2.33 8.78
CA THR A 25 5.13 -1.43 7.69
C THR A 25 6.56 -1.66 7.23
N THR A 26 6.78 -1.58 5.92
CA THR A 26 8.10 -1.47 5.31
C THR A 26 8.18 -0.18 4.51
N TRP A 27 9.23 0.59 4.77
CA TRP A 27 9.57 1.81 4.05
C TRP A 27 10.66 1.48 3.03
N PHE A 28 10.51 2.00 1.82
CA PHE A 28 11.45 1.84 0.73
C PHE A 28 12.02 3.21 0.38
N ASP A 29 13.33 3.26 0.19
CA ASP A 29 13.98 4.48 -0.27
C ASP A 29 13.80 4.64 -1.79
N TYR A 30 13.78 5.88 -2.26
CA TYR A 30 13.59 6.26 -3.66
C TYR A 30 14.60 5.58 -4.62
N SER A 31 15.71 5.05 -4.10
CA SER A 31 16.79 4.42 -4.87
C SER A 31 16.71 2.89 -4.94
N GLU A 32 15.83 2.23 -4.18
CA GLU A 32 15.94 0.77 -4.00
C GLU A 32 15.41 -0.03 -5.19
N LYS A 33 14.37 0.43 -5.91
CA LYS A 33 13.80 -0.22 -7.11
C LYS A 33 13.10 0.82 -8.00
N ASN A 34 13.00 0.55 -9.31
CA ASN A 34 12.33 1.41 -10.32
C ASN A 34 10.81 1.62 -10.09
N THR A 35 10.28 1.23 -8.94
CA THR A 35 8.88 1.37 -8.57
C THR A 35 8.70 2.61 -7.72
N ASN A 36 7.65 3.39 -7.97
CA ASN A 36 7.33 4.59 -7.18
C ASN A 36 6.78 4.27 -5.77
N ILE A 37 6.96 3.06 -5.25
CA ILE A 37 6.39 2.60 -3.98
C ILE A 37 7.28 3.02 -2.82
N ASN A 38 6.72 3.82 -1.93
CA ASN A 38 7.35 4.35 -0.73
C ASN A 38 7.13 3.45 0.49
N MET A 39 5.91 2.93 0.66
CA MET A 39 5.59 2.10 1.81
C MET A 39 4.61 1.01 1.42
N LEU A 40 4.81 -0.15 2.05
CA LEU A 40 3.81 -1.19 2.15
C LEU A 40 3.40 -1.32 3.61
N THR A 41 2.11 -1.29 3.90
CA THR A 41 1.60 -1.40 5.28
C THR A 41 0.46 -2.40 5.34
N ASP A 42 0.61 -3.42 6.17
CA ASP A 42 -0.49 -4.32 6.51
C ASP A 42 -1.47 -3.57 7.41
N VAL A 43 -2.74 -3.54 6.98
CA VAL A 43 -3.86 -2.96 7.71
C VAL A 43 -4.92 -4.03 7.96
N GLU A 44 -5.94 -3.69 8.74
CA GLU A 44 -7.05 -4.60 8.97
C GLU A 44 -7.70 -4.98 7.63
N HIS A 45 -7.69 -6.29 7.34
CA HIS A 45 -8.21 -6.91 6.12
C HIS A 45 -7.48 -6.61 4.80
N GLY A 46 -6.29 -6.00 4.80
CA GLY A 46 -5.61 -5.75 3.53
C GLY A 46 -4.23 -5.13 3.58
N LEU A 47 -3.77 -4.75 2.39
CA LEU A 47 -2.49 -4.12 2.14
C LEU A 47 -2.72 -2.70 1.66
N LEU A 48 -2.04 -1.77 2.32
CA LEU A 48 -1.94 -0.39 1.87
C LEU A 48 -0.64 -0.18 1.09
N ILE A 49 -0.79 0.22 -0.16
CA ILE A 49 0.32 0.58 -1.05
C ILE A 49 0.40 2.11 -1.10
N THR A 50 1.50 2.66 -0.59
CA THR A 50 1.76 4.11 -0.63
C THR A 50 2.89 4.38 -1.60
N GLU A 51 2.68 5.31 -2.51
CA GLU A 51 3.69 5.77 -3.46
C GLU A 51 4.44 7.01 -2.94
N HIS A 52 5.59 7.34 -3.54
CA HIS A 52 6.32 8.57 -3.23
C HIS A 52 5.67 9.84 -3.83
N ASN A 53 4.69 9.68 -4.72
CA ASN A 53 3.93 10.82 -5.26
C ASN A 53 2.90 11.32 -4.23
N PHE A 54 2.29 12.47 -4.52
CA PHE A 54 1.23 13.05 -3.68
C PHE A 54 -0.15 12.38 -3.88
N GLY A 55 -0.18 11.15 -4.42
CA GLY A 55 -1.40 10.38 -4.63
C GLY A 55 -1.97 9.84 -3.32
N TYR A 56 -3.23 9.41 -3.37
CA TYR A 56 -3.82 8.67 -2.25
C TYR A 56 -3.20 7.27 -2.17
N PRO A 57 -2.81 6.81 -0.96
CA PRO A 57 -2.48 5.41 -0.77
C PRO A 57 -3.64 4.53 -1.20
N VAL A 58 -3.32 3.37 -1.74
CA VAL A 58 -4.27 2.43 -2.30
C VAL A 58 -4.48 1.28 -1.31
N LEU A 59 -5.74 0.99 -0.98
CA LEU A 59 -6.13 -0.15 -0.16
C LEU A 59 -6.60 -1.32 -1.04
N ILE A 60 -5.94 -2.48 -0.90
CA ILE A 60 -6.30 -3.74 -1.54
C ILE A 60 -6.62 -4.76 -0.45
N TYR A 61 -7.83 -5.33 -0.48
CA TYR A 61 -8.28 -6.33 0.49
C TYR A 61 -7.67 -7.70 0.25
N ASP A 62 -7.65 -8.54 1.30
CA ASP A 62 -7.26 -9.96 1.28
C ASP A 62 -5.84 -10.22 0.77
N VAL A 63 -4.98 -9.21 0.83
CA VAL A 63 -3.56 -9.28 0.52
C VAL A 63 -2.77 -8.67 1.68
N SER A 64 -1.62 -9.26 1.99
CA SER A 64 -0.62 -8.71 2.91
C SER A 64 0.73 -8.56 2.24
N ARG A 65 1.66 -7.87 2.89
CA ARG A 65 3.08 -7.83 2.49
C ARG A 65 3.65 -9.23 2.36
N LYS A 66 3.28 -10.17 3.23
CA LYS A 66 3.82 -11.54 3.20
C LYS A 66 3.42 -12.25 1.90
N ASP A 67 2.19 -12.06 1.42
CA ASP A 67 1.68 -12.74 0.22
C ASP A 67 2.44 -12.30 -1.04
N ILE A 68 2.84 -11.02 -1.08
CA ILE A 68 3.67 -10.47 -2.16
C ILE A 68 5.18 -10.54 -1.85
N GLY A 69 5.59 -11.16 -0.75
CA GLY A 69 7.00 -11.26 -0.35
C GLY A 69 7.67 -9.92 -0.04
N ASN A 70 6.88 -8.92 0.35
CA ASN A 70 7.29 -7.55 0.67
C ASN A 70 8.13 -6.90 -0.45
N ASP A 71 7.75 -7.19 -1.70
CA ASP A 71 8.48 -6.80 -2.90
C ASP A 71 7.72 -5.69 -3.64
N THR A 72 8.42 -4.60 -3.94
CA THR A 72 7.80 -3.43 -4.57
C THR A 72 7.38 -3.69 -6.02
N ASP A 73 8.09 -4.54 -6.79
CA ASP A 73 7.70 -4.86 -8.17
C ASP A 73 6.39 -5.66 -8.19
N LYS A 74 6.23 -6.59 -7.24
CA LYS A 74 4.97 -7.33 -7.06
C LYS A 74 3.83 -6.43 -6.58
N ALA A 75 4.10 -5.52 -5.64
CA ALA A 75 3.11 -4.54 -5.22
C ALA A 75 2.67 -3.62 -6.38
N TRP A 76 3.60 -3.19 -7.23
CA TRP A 76 3.29 -2.38 -8.40
C TRP A 76 2.40 -3.14 -9.38
N LYS A 77 2.78 -4.37 -9.74
CA LYS A 77 1.98 -5.24 -10.60
C LYS A 77 0.60 -5.52 -10.03
N LEU A 78 0.50 -5.73 -8.71
CA LEU A 78 -0.77 -5.91 -8.03
C LEU A 78 -1.63 -4.66 -8.23
N LYS A 79 -1.13 -3.47 -7.91
CA LYS A 79 -1.87 -2.21 -8.09
C LYS A 79 -2.35 -2.03 -9.54
N GLU A 80 -1.48 -2.26 -10.52
CA GLU A 80 -1.81 -2.14 -11.95
C GLU A 80 -2.88 -3.15 -12.40
N SER A 81 -2.97 -4.33 -11.77
CA SER A 81 -4.02 -5.32 -12.11
C SER A 81 -5.43 -4.94 -11.65
N TYR A 82 -5.55 -3.95 -10.76
CA TYR A 82 -6.82 -3.38 -10.31
C TYR A 82 -7.17 -2.05 -11.02
N MET A 83 -6.32 -1.57 -11.95
CA MET A 83 -6.54 -0.39 -12.79
C MET A 83 -6.97 -0.79 -14.21
#